data_AF-A0A7I8IHB1-F1
#
_entry.id   AF-A0A7I8IHB1-F1
#
_cell.length_a   1.000
_cell.length_b   1.000
_cell.length_c   1.000
_cell.angle_alpha   90.00
_cell.angle_beta   90.00
_cell.angle_gamma   90.00
#
_symmetry.space_group_name_H-M   'P 1'
#
loop_
_entity.id
_entity.type
_entity.pdbx_description
1 polymer ?
#
loop_
_entity_poly.entity_id
_entity_poly.type
_entity_poly.pdbx_seq_one_letter_code
_entity_poly.pdbx_strand_id
1 'polypeptide(L)'
;MMLVAFLRILLLAIGLEGDGVTARPDHDPSAIIVGAGISGASDAGIEKILILEATDRIGGRIQKVNFGGHNVEVGAHWVDGVNGKDPVWTFVNKLNLRAFIPEFNKISSSVYQQDGDEDMSVLLFQRLQKQ
;
A
#
# COMPACT_ATOMS: atom_id res chain seq x y z
N MET A 1 -5.47 3.17 -29.28
CA MET A 1 -4.38 3.94 -28.65
C MET A 1 -3.65 3.15 -27.56
N MET A 2 -4.35 2.51 -26.60
CA MET A 2 -3.72 1.69 -25.54
C MET A 2 -2.86 0.51 -26.05
N LEU A 3 -3.34 -0.24 -27.06
CA LEU A 3 -2.63 -1.40 -27.62
C LEU A 3 -1.27 -1.05 -28.24
N VAL A 4 -1.16 0.15 -28.82
CA VAL A 4 0.08 0.65 -29.45
C VAL A 4 1.13 1.00 -28.39
N ALA A 5 0.70 1.53 -27.24
CA ALA A 5 1.61 1.82 -26.13
C ALA A 5 2.15 0.54 -25.48
N PHE A 6 1.30 -0.48 -25.30
CA PHE A 6 1.72 -1.79 -24.78
C PHE A 6 2.70 -2.50 -25.73
N LEU A 7 2.43 -2.49 -27.03
CA LEU A 7 3.32 -3.09 -28.03
C LEU A 7 4.68 -2.39 -28.05
N ARG A 8 4.72 -1.06 -27.90
CA ARG A 8 5.99 -0.30 -27.84
C ARG A 8 6.81 -0.60 -26.59
N ILE A 9 6.18 -0.72 -25.42
CA ILE A 9 6.88 -1.08 -24.18
C ILE A 9 7.44 -2.51 -24.27
N LEU A 10 6.69 -3.42 -24.91
CA LEU A 10 7.14 -4.77 -25.16
C LEU A 10 8.33 -4.81 -26.14
N LEU A 11 8.29 -4.03 -27.23
CA LEU A 11 9.43 -3.93 -28.16
C LEU A 11 10.66 -3.28 -27.51
N LEU A 12 10.47 -2.31 -26.60
CA LEU A 12 11.55 -1.70 -25.81
C LEU A 12 12.24 -2.72 -24.88
N ALA A 13 11.48 -3.64 -24.28
CA ALA A 13 12.00 -4.70 -23.42
C ALA A 13 12.76 -5.79 -24.20
N ILE A 14 12.51 -5.93 -25.51
CA ILE A 14 13.14 -6.93 -26.39
C ILE A 14 14.25 -6.28 -27.26
N GLY A 15 14.46 -4.96 -27.16
CA GLY A 15 15.57 -4.25 -27.82
C GLY A 15 15.40 -4.05 -29.33
N LEU A 16 14.17 -4.11 -29.84
CA LEU A 16 13.89 -3.97 -31.26
C LEU A 16 12.99 -2.73 -31.48
N GLU A 17 13.58 -1.56 -31.73
CA GLU A 17 13.13 -0.56 -32.75
C GLU A 17 13.73 0.85 -32.53
N GLY A 18 14.44 1.31 -33.58
CA GLY A 18 14.10 2.53 -34.34
C GLY A 18 14.12 3.89 -33.65
N ASP A 19 15.13 4.69 -33.97
CA ASP A 19 15.40 6.06 -33.55
C ASP A 19 14.18 6.98 -33.46
N GLY A 20 13.88 7.46 -32.25
CA GLY A 20 12.82 8.44 -32.02
C GLY A 20 12.79 8.95 -30.58
N VAL A 21 13.70 9.88 -30.27
CA VAL A 21 13.74 10.80 -29.10
C VAL A 21 12.97 10.31 -27.87
N THR A 22 13.61 9.47 -27.07
CA THR A 22 13.34 9.40 -25.63
C THR A 22 14.48 10.14 -24.94
N ALA A 23 14.15 11.07 -24.05
CA ALA A 23 15.15 11.69 -23.19
C ALA A 23 15.84 10.55 -22.43
N ARG A 24 17.04 10.18 -22.84
CA ARG A 24 17.89 9.30 -22.04
C ARG A 24 18.11 10.04 -20.73
N PRO A 25 17.76 9.47 -19.57
CA PRO A 25 18.29 9.99 -18.32
C PRO A 25 19.80 10.05 -18.51
N ASP A 26 20.44 11.17 -18.18
CA ASP A 26 21.89 11.42 -18.36
C ASP A 26 22.78 10.42 -17.58
N HIS A 27 22.15 9.46 -16.90
CA HIS A 27 22.77 8.43 -16.11
C HIS A 27 22.07 7.09 -16.36
N ASP A 28 22.84 6.11 -16.85
CA ASP A 28 22.37 4.72 -16.89
C ASP A 28 22.01 4.28 -15.47
N PRO A 29 20.78 3.80 -15.23
CA PRO A 29 20.37 3.36 -13.91
C PRO A 29 21.15 2.10 -13.52
N SER A 30 21.61 2.05 -12.28
CA SER A 30 22.28 0.86 -11.73
C SER A 30 21.29 -0.23 -11.35
N ALA A 31 20.01 0.11 -11.15
CA ALA A 31 18.92 -0.83 -10.95
C ALA A 31 17.59 -0.31 -11.51
N ILE A 32 16.73 -1.24 -11.95
CA ILE A 32 15.36 -0.95 -12.37
C ILE A 32 14.39 -1.60 -11.39
N ILE A 33 13.45 -0.81 -10.87
CA ILE A 33 12.35 -1.27 -10.01
C ILE A 33 11.07 -1.27 -10.83
N VAL A 34 10.37 -2.39 -10.86
CA VAL A 34 9.08 -2.52 -11.54
C VAL A 34 7.96 -2.44 -10.50
N GLY A 35 7.19 -1.35 -10.55
CA GLY A 35 6.10 -1.02 -9.64
C GLY A 35 6.51 -0.01 -8.56
N ALA A 36 5.83 1.14 -8.54
CA ALA A 36 5.99 2.22 -7.56
C ALA A 36 5.03 2.06 -6.36
N GLY A 37 4.85 0.83 -5.89
CA GLY A 37 4.16 0.53 -4.63
C GLY A 37 5.05 0.78 -3.41
N ILE A 38 4.53 0.62 -2.19
CA ILE A 38 5.30 0.82 -0.95
C ILE A 38 6.60 -0.01 -0.90
N SER A 39 6.59 -1.21 -1.48
CA SER A 39 7.77 -2.09 -1.56
C SER A 39 8.79 -1.67 -2.61
N GLY A 40 8.38 -0.93 -3.64
CA GLY A 40 9.28 -0.42 -4.69
C GLY A 40 9.74 1.01 -4.43
N ALA A 41 8.98 1.76 -3.61
CA ALA A 41 9.31 3.11 -3.18
C ALA A 41 10.09 3.16 -1.85
N SER A 42 10.27 2.02 -1.19
CA SER A 42 11.14 1.93 -0.02
C SER A 42 12.60 2.15 -0.42
N ASP A 43 13.35 2.87 0.41
CA ASP A 43 14.78 3.14 0.19
C ASP A 43 15.54 1.81 0.00
N ALA A 44 16.04 1.61 -1.22
CA ALA A 44 16.83 0.43 -1.59
C ALA A 44 18.33 0.62 -1.27
N GLY A 45 18.76 1.80 -0.83
CA GLY A 45 20.18 2.14 -0.67
C GLY A 45 20.94 2.24 -2.00
N ILE A 46 20.23 2.43 -3.12
CA ILE A 46 20.78 2.50 -4.47
C ILE A 46 20.63 3.93 -5.00
N GLU A 47 21.74 4.55 -5.40
CA GLU A 47 21.78 5.97 -5.79
C GLU A 47 21.16 6.26 -7.16
N LYS A 48 21.23 5.30 -8.09
CA LYS A 48 20.76 5.45 -9.48
C LYS A 48 19.71 4.41 -9.80
N ILE A 49 18.45 4.72 -9.51
CA ILE A 49 17.32 3.82 -9.80
C ILE A 49 16.39 4.43 -10.85
N LEU A 50 15.86 3.56 -11.70
CA LEU A 50 14.71 3.86 -12.56
C LEU A 50 13.50 3.07 -12.05
N ILE A 51 12.41 3.76 -11.73
CA ILE A 51 11.16 3.12 -11.31
C ILE A 51 10.17 3.15 -12.47
N LEU A 52 9.66 2.00 -12.86
CA LEU A 52 8.64 1.84 -13.89
C LEU A 52 7.31 1.47 -13.25
N GLU A 53 6.32 2.35 -13.32
CA GLU A 53 4.96 2.11 -12.81
C GLU A 53 4.00 1.95 -13.99
N ALA A 54 3.15 0.93 -13.92
CA ALA A 54 2.22 0.61 -15.01
C ALA A 54 1.01 1.55 -15.03
N THR A 55 0.70 2.15 -13.88
CA THR A 55 -0.39 3.11 -13.72
C THR A 55 0.10 4.55 -13.82
N ASP A 56 -0.83 5.49 -13.82
CA ASP A 56 -0.57 6.94 -13.82
C ASP A 56 -0.29 7.49 -12.41
N ARG A 57 -0.20 6.62 -11.39
CA ARG A 57 -0.01 7.00 -9.99
C ARG A 57 0.93 6.07 -9.26
N ILE A 58 1.64 6.62 -8.28
CA ILE A 58 2.40 5.81 -7.31
C ILE A 58 1.48 5.22 -6.24
N GLY A 59 2.06 4.41 -5.34
CA GLY A 59 1.40 3.84 -4.16
C GLY A 59 0.92 2.40 -4.34
N GLY A 60 0.79 1.92 -5.59
CA GLY A 60 0.33 0.56 -5.87
C GLY A 60 -1.04 0.29 -5.25
N ARG A 61 -1.14 -0.70 -4.35
CA ARG A 61 -2.39 -1.01 -3.63
C ARG A 61 -2.73 -0.07 -2.48
N ILE A 62 -1.89 0.93 -2.17
CA ILE A 62 -2.26 2.03 -1.28
C ILE A 62 -2.90 3.11 -2.16
N GLN A 63 -4.21 3.29 -2.04
CA GLN A 63 -4.96 4.14 -2.96
C GLN A 63 -6.18 4.75 -2.28
N LYS A 64 -6.26 6.08 -2.38
CA LYS A 64 -7.46 6.87 -2.13
C LYS A 64 -8.12 7.32 -3.42
N VAL A 65 -9.44 7.47 -3.39
CA VAL A 65 -10.24 8.06 -4.46
C VAL A 65 -11.18 9.11 -3.89
N ASN A 66 -11.53 10.12 -4.70
CA ASN A 66 -12.62 11.01 -4.35
C ASN A 66 -13.95 10.32 -4.70
N PHE A 67 -14.80 10.14 -3.70
CA PHE A 67 -16.12 9.57 -3.85
C PHE A 67 -17.13 10.42 -3.05
N GLY A 68 -18.12 10.98 -3.74
CA GLY A 68 -19.14 11.82 -3.10
C GLY A 68 -18.59 13.05 -2.39
N GLY A 69 -17.48 13.64 -2.86
CA GLY A 69 -16.83 14.79 -2.21
C GLY A 69 -15.92 14.42 -1.03
N HIS A 70 -15.80 13.14 -0.71
CA HIS A 70 -14.94 12.63 0.35
C HIS A 70 -13.78 11.82 -0.22
N ASN A 71 -12.63 11.84 0.46
CA ASN A 71 -11.53 10.94 0.11
C ASN A 71 -11.75 9.61 0.84
N VAL A 72 -11.82 8.53 0.08
CA VAL A 72 -12.04 7.16 0.59
C VAL A 72 -10.85 6.29 0.16
N GLU A 73 -10.28 5.55 1.11
CA GLU A 73 -9.26 4.53 0.81
C GLU A 73 -9.95 3.29 0.20
N VAL A 74 -9.57 2.95 -1.03
CA VAL A 74 -10.04 1.74 -1.74
C VAL A 74 -8.99 0.63 -1.70
N GLY A 75 -7.87 0.89 -1.02
CA GLY A 75 -6.73 0.01 -0.86
C GLY A 75 -6.40 -0.28 0.61
N ALA A 76 -5.13 -0.12 0.99
CA ALA A 76 -4.70 -0.25 2.37
C ALA A 76 -5.37 0.79 3.29
N HIS A 77 -6.18 0.34 4.24
CA HIS A 77 -6.92 1.20 5.18
C HIS A 77 -6.51 0.97 6.65
N TRP A 78 -5.90 -0.18 6.96
CA TRP A 78 -5.57 -0.58 8.32
C TRP A 78 -4.07 -0.56 8.59
N VAL A 79 -3.68 -0.09 9.78
CA VAL A 79 -2.33 -0.26 10.31
C VAL A 79 -2.45 -1.14 11.54
N ASP A 80 -1.79 -2.29 11.50
CA ASP A 80 -1.71 -3.19 12.65
C ASP A 80 -0.56 -2.80 13.59
N GLY A 81 -0.59 -3.24 14.84
CA GLY A 81 0.52 -3.03 15.78
C GLY A 81 0.70 -1.58 16.26
N VAL A 82 -0.40 -0.84 16.44
CA VAL A 82 -0.44 0.52 16.99
C VAL A 82 0.32 0.57 18.34
N ASN A 83 1.16 1.60 18.52
CA ASN A 83 2.05 1.79 19.68
C ASN A 83 3.13 0.72 19.87
N GLY A 84 3.32 -0.17 18.88
CA GLY A 84 4.41 -1.13 18.85
C GLY A 84 5.65 -0.64 18.10
N LYS A 85 6.57 -1.58 17.84
CA LYS A 85 7.75 -1.38 16.97
C LYS A 85 7.41 -1.60 15.48
N ASP A 86 6.13 -1.52 15.12
CA ASP A 86 5.71 -1.70 13.75
C ASP A 86 6.33 -0.58 12.87
N PRO A 87 7.00 -0.93 11.76
CA PRO A 87 7.66 0.04 10.90
C PRO A 87 6.66 0.99 10.22
N VAL A 88 5.43 0.53 9.95
CA VAL A 88 4.34 1.35 9.42
C VAL A 88 3.84 2.31 10.51
N TRP A 89 3.69 1.87 11.77
CA TRP A 89 3.34 2.77 12.87
C TRP A 89 4.39 3.87 13.10
N THR A 90 5.68 3.51 12.96
CA THR A 90 6.78 4.49 13.00
C THR A 90 6.62 5.54 11.89
N PHE A 91 6.23 5.11 10.68
CA PHE A 91 6.01 6.00 9.54
C PHE A 91 4.79 6.91 9.73
N VAL A 92 3.68 6.37 10.27
CA VAL A 92 2.48 7.13 10.64
C VAL A 92 2.84 8.29 11.57
N ASN A 93 3.63 8.03 12.61
CA ASN A 93 4.07 9.04 13.57
C ASN A 93 5.01 10.07 12.93
N LYS A 94 6.00 9.62 12.15
CA LYS A 94 6.96 10.50 11.45
C LYS A 94 6.28 11.47 10.49
N LEU A 95 5.26 11.01 9.78
CA LEU A 95 4.50 11.81 8.81
C LEU A 95 3.30 12.54 9.43
N ASN A 96 3.08 12.40 10.73
CA ASN A 96 1.94 12.98 11.45
C ASN A 96 0.59 12.67 10.76
N LEU A 97 0.41 11.41 10.34
CA LEU A 97 -0.82 10.99 9.67
C LEU A 97 -1.97 10.87 10.67
N ARG A 98 -3.16 11.25 10.24
CA ARG A 98 -4.38 11.07 11.03
C ARG A 98 -4.72 9.58 11.09
N ALA A 99 -4.57 8.98 12.27
CA ALA A 99 -5.07 7.65 12.55
C ALA A 99 -6.33 7.75 13.42
N PHE A 100 -7.36 6.98 13.07
CA PHE A 100 -8.46 6.69 13.97
C PHE A 100 -8.14 5.39 14.69
N ILE A 101 -8.02 5.43 16.02
CA ILE A 101 -7.78 4.25 16.84
C ILE A 101 -9.15 3.83 17.41
N PRO A 102 -9.81 2.82 16.84
CA PRO A 102 -11.07 2.32 17.38
C PRO A 102 -10.87 1.74 18.80
N GLU A 103 -11.72 2.14 19.73
CA GLU A 103 -11.82 1.54 21.07
C GLU A 103 -12.47 0.15 20.98
N PHE A 104 -11.78 -0.85 20.42
CA PHE A 104 -12.32 -2.22 20.33
C PHE A 104 -12.65 -2.85 21.68
N ASN A 105 -12.05 -2.36 22.76
CA ASN A 105 -12.31 -2.81 24.13
C ASN A 105 -13.76 -2.56 24.60
N LYS A 106 -14.55 -1.74 23.89
CA LYS A 106 -15.99 -1.53 24.15
C LYS A 106 -16.92 -2.29 23.22
N ILE A 107 -16.41 -2.85 22.13
CA ILE A 107 -17.25 -3.47 21.08
C ILE A 107 -17.25 -5.00 21.22
N SER A 108 -16.19 -5.58 21.80
CA SER A 108 -16.12 -7.04 22.04
C SER A 108 -16.72 -7.51 23.36
N SER A 109 -17.29 -6.61 24.18
CA SER A 109 -17.95 -7.01 25.43
C SER A 109 -19.32 -7.64 25.21
N SER A 110 -19.89 -7.47 24.02
CA SER A 110 -21.24 -7.93 23.69
C SER A 110 -21.25 -8.55 22.30
N VAL A 111 -20.71 -9.75 22.20
CA VAL A 111 -20.89 -10.60 21.02
C VAL A 111 -22.23 -11.28 21.22
N TYR A 112 -23.17 -11.08 20.31
CA TYR A 112 -24.48 -11.70 20.38
C TYR A 112 -24.54 -12.86 19.39
N GLN A 113 -25.09 -13.99 19.85
CA GLN A 113 -25.49 -15.09 19.00
C GLN A 113 -26.66 -14.67 18.10
N GLN A 114 -26.97 -15.46 17.07
CA GLN A 114 -28.05 -15.16 16.12
C GLN A 114 -29.43 -15.03 16.79
N ASP A 115 -29.61 -15.65 17.97
CA ASP A 115 -30.79 -15.55 18.82
C ASP A 115 -30.81 -14.30 19.72
N GLY A 116 -29.72 -13.53 19.76
CA GLY A 116 -29.57 -12.33 20.59
C GLY A 116 -28.97 -12.57 21.97
N ASP A 117 -28.59 -13.81 22.32
CA ASP A 117 -27.93 -14.11 23.59
C ASP A 117 -26.43 -13.75 23.54
N GLU A 118 -25.88 -13.27 24.66
CA GLU A 118 -24.45 -12.94 24.72
C GLU A 118 -23.57 -14.20 24.66
N ASP A 119 -22.68 -14.26 23.67
CA ASP A 119 -21.66 -15.29 23.51
C ASP A 119 -20.42 -14.98 24.37
N MET A 120 -20.33 -15.67 25.50
CA MET A 120 -19.22 -15.55 26.45
C MET A 120 -17.93 -16.26 26.01
N SER A 121 -17.95 -17.03 24.90
CA SER A 121 -16.78 -17.80 24.43
C SER A 121 -15.64 -16.89 23.94
N VAL A 122 -15.99 -15.75 23.34
CA VAL A 122 -15.02 -14.76 22.84
C VAL A 122 -14.26 -14.09 23.99
N LEU A 123 -14.92 -13.81 25.12
CA LEU A 123 -14.28 -13.27 26.32
C LEU A 123 -13.27 -14.25 26.93
N LEU A 124 -13.58 -15.55 26.91
CA LEU A 124 -12.67 -16.58 27.38
C LEU A 124 -11.45 -16.71 26.46
N PHE A 125 -11.66 -16.69 25.14
CA PHE A 125 -10.57 -16.72 24.16
C PHE A 125 -9.63 -15.50 24.32
N GLN A 126 -10.18 -14.29 24.50
CA GLN A 126 -9.38 -13.09 24.72
C GLN A 126 -8.58 -13.11 26.04
N ARG A 127 -9.11 -13.74 27.10
CA ARG A 127 -8.36 -13.96 28.35
C ARG A 127 -7.20 -14.93 28.17
N LEU A 128 -7.36 -15.95 27.33
CA LEU A 128 -6.30 -16.92 27.03
C LEU A 128 -5.19 -16.35 26.14
N GLN A 129 -5.49 -15.38 25.27
CA GLN A 129 -4.51 -14.70 24.43
C GLN A 129 -3.70 -13.61 25.16
N LYS A 130 -4.05 -13.28 26.41
CA LYS A 130 -3.37 -12.28 27.26
C LYS A 130 -2.40 -12.87 28.30
N GLN A 131 -2.19 -14.19 28.29
CA GLN A 131 -1.11 -14.86 29.04
C GLN A 131 0.08 -15.12 28.11
#